data_AF-A0AAU6X1G7-F1
#
_entry.id   AF-A0AAU6X1G7-F1
#
_cell.length_a   1.000
_cell.length_b   1.000
_cell.length_c   1.000
_cell.angle_alpha   90.00
_cell.angle_beta   90.00
_cell.angle_gamma   90.00
#
_symmetry.space_group_name_H-M   'P 1'
#
loop_
_entity.id
_entity.type
_entity.pdbx_description
1 polymer ?
#
loop_
_entity_poly.entity_id
_entity_poly.type
_entity_poly.pdbx_seq_one_letter_code
_entity_poly.pdbx_strand_id
1 'polypeptide(L)'
;MTFTFLNKYRQTLLYGASLAVLLFVLKWLELRLLIIHHSFELYAGGIALLFTGLGIWLALKLARPKVETMVVEKEIYVSPATPFVLNQNALNELNLSRRELDVLELMAGGLSNQEIAERLFVSLNTIKTHSARVFEKLEVKRRTQAVEKARRISLIP
;
A
#
# COMPACT_ATOMS: atom_id res chain seq x y z
N MET A 1 79.91 -0.43 -24.96
CA MET A 1 80.25 -1.77 -24.40
C MET A 1 79.02 -2.64 -24.08
N THR A 2 77.83 -2.29 -24.58
CA THR A 2 76.54 -2.97 -24.28
C THR A 2 76.10 -3.97 -25.35
N PHE A 3 76.58 -3.82 -26.59
CA PHE A 3 76.15 -4.65 -27.72
C PHE A 3 76.72 -6.09 -27.72
N THR A 4 77.90 -6.33 -27.15
CA THR A 4 78.52 -7.67 -27.11
C THR A 4 77.88 -8.60 -26.08
N PHE A 5 77.45 -8.05 -24.94
CA PHE A 5 76.76 -8.81 -23.89
C PHE A 5 75.37 -9.26 -24.35
N LEU A 6 74.61 -8.37 -24.99
CA LEU A 6 73.27 -8.66 -25.50
C LEU A 6 73.28 -9.78 -26.55
N ASN A 7 74.34 -9.85 -27.37
CA ASN A 7 74.46 -10.88 -28.41
C ASN A 7 74.84 -12.26 -27.82
N LYS A 8 75.58 -12.30 -26.69
CA LYS A 8 75.97 -13.54 -25.99
C LYS A 8 74.78 -14.23 -25.31
N TYR A 9 73.84 -13.46 -24.75
CA TYR A 9 72.64 -13.98 -24.07
C TYR A 9 71.37 -13.92 -24.95
N ARG A 10 71.52 -13.61 -26.24
CA ARG A 10 70.40 -13.41 -27.17
C ARG A 10 69.47 -14.62 -27.22
N GLN A 11 70.04 -15.83 -27.17
CA GLN A 11 69.25 -17.07 -27.17
C GLN A 11 68.46 -17.23 -25.86
N THR A 12 69.09 -17.04 -24.70
CA THR A 12 68.40 -17.11 -23.40
C THR A 12 67.27 -16.08 -23.28
N LEU A 13 67.49 -14.87 -23.78
CA LEU A 13 66.46 -13.82 -23.84
C LEU A 13 65.31 -14.18 -24.78
N LEU A 14 65.60 -14.78 -25.95
CA LEU A 14 64.58 -15.24 -26.89
C LEU A 14 63.72 -16.37 -26.29
N TYR A 15 64.33 -17.35 -25.63
CA TYR A 15 63.59 -18.42 -24.96
C TYR A 15 62.76 -17.89 -23.78
N GLY A 16 63.32 -16.96 -23.00
CA GLY A 16 62.58 -16.31 -21.90
C GLY A 16 61.39 -15.49 -22.41
N ALA A 17 61.57 -14.71 -23.48
CA ALA A 17 60.50 -13.96 -24.11
C ALA A 17 59.42 -14.88 -24.70
N SER A 18 59.83 -15.97 -25.36
CA SER A 18 58.90 -16.96 -25.91
C SER A 18 58.07 -17.64 -24.81
N LEU A 19 58.69 -17.97 -23.67
CA LEU A 19 57.99 -18.57 -22.54
C LEU A 19 57.00 -17.57 -21.90
N ALA A 20 57.40 -16.31 -21.74
CA ALA A 20 56.54 -15.26 -21.22
C ALA A 20 55.31 -15.04 -22.12
N VAL A 21 55.51 -15.01 -23.44
CA VAL A 21 54.42 -14.91 -24.42
C VAL A 21 53.50 -16.14 -24.34
N LEU A 22 54.07 -17.35 -24.24
CA LEU A 22 53.29 -18.58 -24.13
C LEU A 22 52.41 -18.58 -22.87
N LEU A 23 52.99 -18.20 -21.72
CA LEU A 23 52.25 -18.10 -20.45
C LEU A 23 51.18 -17.02 -20.49
N PHE A 24 51.47 -15.88 -21.12
CA PHE A 24 50.49 -14.81 -21.32
C PHE A 24 49.30 -15.28 -22.17
N VAL A 25 49.58 -15.94 -23.30
CA VAL A 25 48.53 -16.49 -24.18
C VAL A 25 47.73 -17.57 -23.45
N LEU A 26 48.39 -18.46 -22.71
CA LEU A 26 47.73 -19.51 -21.94
C LEU A 26 46.78 -18.92 -20.89
N LYS A 27 47.25 -17.93 -20.12
CA LYS A 27 46.43 -17.23 -19.12
C LYS A 27 45.30 -16.41 -19.75
N TRP A 28 45.56 -15.79 -20.89
CA TRP A 28 44.54 -15.08 -21.66
C TRP A 28 43.43 -16.03 -22.16
N LEU A 29 43.82 -17.21 -22.66
CA LEU A 29 42.89 -18.23 -23.12
C LEU A 29 42.10 -18.84 -21.97
N GLU A 30 42.74 -19.11 -20.83
CA GLU A 30 42.10 -19.58 -19.60
C GLU A 30 41.05 -18.57 -19.12
N LEU A 31 41.40 -17.27 -19.05
CA LEU A 31 40.47 -16.21 -18.71
C LEU A 31 39.29 -16.15 -19.70
N ARG A 32 39.58 -16.24 -21.00
CA ARG A 32 38.56 -16.19 -22.04
C ARG A 32 37.62 -17.41 -22.01
N LEU A 33 38.15 -18.62 -21.79
CA LEU A 33 37.37 -19.87 -21.72
C LEU A 33 36.56 -19.97 -20.43
N LEU A 34 37.14 -19.51 -19.31
CA LEU A 34 36.47 -19.50 -18.00
C LEU A 34 35.28 -18.53 -18.00
N ILE A 35 35.42 -17.35 -18.64
CA ILE A 35 34.31 -16.41 -18.83
C ILE A 35 33.21 -17.00 -19.73
N ILE A 36 33.56 -17.77 -20.76
CA ILE A 36 32.56 -18.37 -21.68
C ILE A 36 31.76 -19.48 -20.98
N HIS A 37 32.41 -20.38 -20.23
CA HIS A 37 31.73 -21.51 -19.56
C HIS A 37 30.94 -21.08 -18.32
N HIS A 38 31.43 -20.10 -17.54
CA HIS A 38 30.73 -19.58 -16.36
C HIS A 38 29.90 -18.32 -16.64
N SER A 39 29.68 -17.99 -17.93
CA SER A 39 28.90 -16.81 -18.34
C SER A 39 27.54 -16.79 -17.65
N PHE A 40 26.83 -17.92 -17.62
CA PHE A 40 25.53 -18.04 -16.96
C PHE A 40 25.59 -17.74 -15.46
N GLU A 41 26.56 -18.29 -14.73
CA GLU A 41 26.72 -18.08 -13.28
C GLU A 41 27.07 -16.63 -12.95
N LEU A 42 27.92 -16.00 -13.76
CA LEU A 42 28.29 -14.59 -13.62
C LEU A 42 27.11 -13.67 -13.91
N TYR A 43 26.31 -13.95 -14.96
CA TYR A 43 25.08 -13.20 -15.24
C TYR A 43 24.04 -13.39 -14.14
N ALA A 44 23.79 -14.63 -13.72
CA ALA A 44 22.85 -14.93 -12.63
C ALA A 44 23.27 -14.25 -11.31
N GLY A 45 24.58 -14.27 -10.99
CA GLY A 45 25.13 -13.58 -9.82
C GLY A 45 25.00 -12.06 -9.91
N GLY A 46 25.30 -11.47 -11.07
CA GLY A 46 25.13 -10.03 -11.30
C GLY A 46 23.67 -9.58 -11.19
N ILE A 47 22.75 -10.36 -11.76
CA ILE A 47 21.30 -10.14 -11.64
C ILE A 47 20.86 -10.27 -10.17
N ALA A 48 21.33 -11.31 -9.45
CA ALA A 48 20.99 -11.50 -8.04
C ALA A 48 21.45 -10.33 -7.16
N LEU A 49 22.66 -9.80 -7.39
CA LEU A 49 23.15 -8.61 -6.68
C LEU A 49 22.30 -7.37 -6.99
N LEU A 50 21.94 -7.18 -8.27
CA LEU A 50 21.09 -6.07 -8.70
C LEU A 50 19.72 -6.14 -8.02
N PHE A 51 19.05 -7.29 -8.09
CA PHE A 51 17.72 -7.49 -7.49
C PHE A 51 17.74 -7.42 -5.97
N THR A 52 18.79 -7.92 -5.31
CA THR A 52 18.95 -7.81 -3.85
C THR A 52 19.10 -6.34 -3.44
N GLY A 53 19.95 -5.58 -4.13
CA GLY A 53 20.11 -4.15 -3.89
C GLY A 53 18.82 -3.37 -4.16
N LEU A 54 18.13 -3.65 -5.27
CA LEU A 54 16.86 -3.04 -5.64
C LEU A 54 15.76 -3.37 -4.60
N GLY A 55 15.68 -4.62 -4.16
CA GLY A 55 14.70 -5.08 -3.18
C GLY A 55 14.89 -4.43 -1.82
N ILE A 56 16.13 -4.37 -1.33
CA ILE A 56 16.46 -3.67 -0.07
C ILE A 56 16.13 -2.18 -0.19
N TRP A 57 16.51 -1.53 -1.30
CA TRP A 57 16.19 -0.12 -1.53
C TRP A 57 14.68 0.12 -1.58
N LEU A 58 13.93 -0.72 -2.30
CA LEU A 58 12.49 -0.59 -2.44
C LEU A 58 11.78 -0.86 -1.12
N ALA A 59 12.20 -1.88 -0.37
CA ALA A 59 11.67 -2.19 0.95
C ALA A 59 11.89 -1.00 1.89
N LEU A 60 13.09 -0.44 1.96
CA LEU A 60 13.38 0.74 2.80
C LEU A 60 12.62 1.99 2.33
N LYS A 61 12.37 2.14 1.02
CA LYS A 61 11.64 3.28 0.45
C LYS A 61 10.13 3.20 0.72
N LEU A 62 9.54 2.01 0.64
CA LEU A 62 8.11 1.76 0.90
C LEU A 62 7.81 1.59 2.40
N ALA A 63 8.76 1.11 3.19
CA ALA A 63 8.64 0.95 4.63
C ALA A 63 8.78 2.27 5.40
N ARG A 64 8.97 3.43 4.74
CA ARG A 64 8.76 4.71 5.40
C ARG A 64 7.24 4.93 5.50
N PRO A 65 6.61 4.75 6.67
CA PRO A 65 5.21 5.09 6.82
C PRO A 65 5.11 6.60 6.59
N LYS A 66 4.56 7.00 5.44
CA LYS A 66 4.18 8.39 5.17
C LYS A 66 2.89 8.70 5.91
N VAL A 67 2.92 8.50 7.21
CA VAL A 67 1.96 9.03 8.15
C VAL A 67 2.84 9.52 9.29
N GLU A 68 3.35 10.75 9.13
CA GLU A 68 3.38 11.62 10.29
C GLU A 68 1.93 11.66 10.77
N THR A 69 1.57 10.71 11.63
CA THR A 69 0.67 11.02 12.72
C THR A 69 1.39 12.14 13.45
N MET A 70 1.19 13.37 12.97
CA MET A 70 0.88 14.42 13.91
C MET A 70 -0.19 13.79 14.78
N VAL A 71 0.24 13.30 15.94
CA VAL A 71 -0.55 13.37 17.13
C VAL A 71 -0.77 14.87 17.30
N VAL A 72 -1.67 15.43 16.47
CA VAL A 72 -2.62 16.37 17.01
C VAL A 72 -3.29 15.48 18.04
N GLU A 73 -2.76 15.56 19.24
CA GLU A 73 -3.55 15.55 20.46
C GLU A 73 -4.57 16.67 20.23
N LYS A 74 -5.52 16.42 19.30
CA LYS A 74 -6.82 17.00 19.41
C LYS A 74 -7.28 16.19 20.58
N GLU A 75 -7.03 16.72 21.77
CA GLU A 75 -7.77 16.35 22.94
C GLU A 75 -9.17 16.17 22.40
N ILE A 76 -9.59 14.91 22.30
CA ILE A 76 -10.99 14.64 22.12
C ILE A 76 -11.49 15.17 23.43
N TYR A 77 -11.92 16.43 23.45
CA TYR A 77 -12.90 16.88 24.38
C TYR A 77 -14.04 15.90 24.15
N VAL A 78 -14.01 14.79 24.87
CA VAL A 78 -15.19 14.09 25.31
C VAL A 78 -15.85 15.15 26.16
N SER A 79 -16.55 16.06 25.47
CA SER A 79 -17.46 17.00 26.08
C SER A 79 -18.32 16.10 26.97
N PRO A 80 -18.34 16.35 28.29
CA PRO A 80 -19.00 15.46 29.23
C PRO A 80 -20.39 15.21 28.69
N ALA A 81 -20.67 13.95 28.34
CA ALA A 81 -21.82 13.48 27.58
C ALA A 81 -22.98 14.49 27.63
N THR A 82 -22.98 15.44 26.69
CA THR A 82 -24.16 16.25 26.49
C THR A 82 -25.17 15.23 25.97
N PRO A 83 -26.26 14.96 26.70
CA PRO A 83 -27.24 14.00 26.23
C PRO A 83 -27.62 14.44 24.83
N PHE A 84 -27.53 13.54 23.86
CA PHE A 84 -27.94 13.82 22.49
C PHE A 84 -29.36 14.41 22.54
N VAL A 85 -29.50 15.69 22.22
CA VAL A 85 -30.79 16.36 22.18
C VAL A 85 -31.27 16.28 20.74
N LEU A 86 -32.28 15.45 20.51
CA LEU A 86 -32.95 15.34 19.22
C LEU A 86 -33.46 16.72 18.80
N ASN A 87 -33.03 17.20 17.64
CA ASN A 87 -33.51 18.45 17.08
C ASN A 87 -34.96 18.29 16.59
N GLN A 88 -35.93 18.59 17.47
CA GLN A 88 -37.36 18.47 17.18
C GLN A 88 -37.80 19.37 16.02
N ASN A 89 -37.16 20.52 15.81
CA ASN A 89 -37.47 21.41 14.70
C ASN A 89 -37.13 20.74 13.35
N ALA A 90 -35.92 20.17 13.23
CA ALA A 90 -35.52 19.44 12.04
C ALA A 90 -36.39 18.20 11.79
N LEU A 91 -36.81 17.50 12.86
CA LEU A 91 -37.72 16.35 12.75
C LEU A 91 -39.10 16.77 12.18
N ASN A 92 -39.63 17.91 12.65
CA ASN A 92 -40.90 18.46 12.21
C ASN A 92 -40.82 19.00 10.76
N GLU A 93 -39.74 19.69 10.41
CA GLU A 93 -39.51 20.18 9.04
C GLU A 93 -39.51 19.04 8.01
N LEU A 94 -38.84 17.93 8.34
CA LEU A 94 -38.74 16.76 7.47
C LEU A 94 -39.96 15.83 7.56
N ASN A 95 -40.88 16.07 8.50
CA ASN A 95 -42.05 15.22 8.79
C ASN A 95 -41.68 13.72 8.88
N LEU A 96 -40.56 13.40 9.54
CA LEU A 96 -40.13 12.02 9.73
C LEU A 96 -40.98 11.33 10.78
N SER A 97 -41.52 10.16 10.43
CA SER A 97 -42.27 9.34 11.38
C SER A 97 -41.33 8.68 12.38
N ARG A 98 -41.86 8.29 13.55
CA ARG A 98 -41.10 7.55 14.57
C ARG A 98 -40.42 6.30 14.01
N ARG A 99 -41.14 5.53 13.18
CA ARG A 99 -40.60 4.32 12.55
C ARG A 99 -39.49 4.60 11.54
N GLU A 100 -39.58 5.72 10.81
CA GLU A 100 -38.51 6.13 9.90
C GLU A 100 -37.26 6.57 10.67
N LEU A 101 -37.43 7.23 11.82
CA LEU A 101 -36.33 7.57 12.72
C LEU A 101 -35.66 6.32 13.31
N ASP A 102 -36.43 5.35 13.80
CA ASP A 102 -35.90 4.08 14.34
C ASP A 102 -35.04 3.36 13.28
N VAL A 103 -35.53 3.33 12.03
CA VAL A 103 -34.79 2.72 10.91
C VAL A 103 -33.49 3.48 10.63
N LEU A 104 -33.52 4.82 10.65
CA LEU A 104 -32.35 5.66 10.42
C LEU A 104 -31.29 5.51 11.52
N GLU A 105 -31.70 5.37 12.78
CA GLU A 105 -30.81 5.14 13.92
C GLU A 105 -30.11 3.77 13.80
N LEU A 106 -30.88 2.71 13.52
CA LEU A 106 -30.30 1.39 13.29
C LEU A 106 -29.40 1.35 12.04
N MET A 107 -29.71 2.15 11.02
CA MET A 107 -28.82 2.30 9.87
C MET A 107 -27.48 2.92 10.25
N ALA A 108 -27.49 3.91 11.13
CA ALA A 108 -26.31 4.58 11.63
C ALA A 108 -25.46 3.68 12.54
N GLY A 109 -26.09 2.73 13.23
CA GLY A 109 -25.42 1.65 13.96
C GLY A 109 -24.79 0.57 13.05
N GLY A 110 -24.93 0.68 11.72
CA GLY A 110 -24.31 -0.23 10.76
C GLY A 110 -25.13 -1.49 10.41
N LEU A 111 -26.36 -1.63 10.93
CA LEU A 111 -27.17 -2.83 10.72
C LEU A 111 -27.69 -2.93 9.28
N SER A 112 -27.61 -4.11 8.67
CA SER A 112 -28.22 -4.41 7.37
C SER A 112 -29.75 -4.29 7.42
N ASN A 113 -30.40 -4.11 6.27
CA ASN A 113 -31.87 -4.00 6.22
C ASN A 113 -32.58 -5.26 6.73
N GLN A 114 -31.91 -6.42 6.67
CA GLN A 114 -32.43 -7.67 7.23
C GLN A 114 -32.38 -7.66 8.76
N GLU A 115 -31.25 -7.30 9.35
CA GLU A 115 -31.11 -7.19 10.82
C GLU A 115 -32.05 -6.12 11.39
N ILE A 116 -32.26 -5.01 10.67
CA ILE A 116 -33.24 -3.97 11.04
C ILE A 116 -34.66 -4.55 11.02
N ALA A 117 -35.00 -5.35 10.01
CA ALA A 117 -36.32 -5.97 9.88
C ALA A 117 -36.61 -6.93 11.04
N GLU A 118 -35.62 -7.76 11.39
CA GLU A 118 -35.67 -8.67 12.53
C GLU A 118 -35.83 -7.91 13.85
N ARG A 119 -35.04 -6.85 14.07
CA ARG A 119 -35.07 -6.06 15.31
C ARG A 119 -36.36 -5.26 15.50
N LEU A 120 -36.95 -4.79 14.40
CA LEU A 120 -38.21 -4.04 14.43
C LEU A 120 -39.46 -4.94 14.27
N PHE A 121 -39.28 -6.27 14.16
CA PHE A 121 -40.34 -7.25 13.96
C PHE A 121 -41.24 -6.94 12.74
N VAL A 122 -40.62 -6.57 11.61
CA VAL A 122 -41.32 -6.25 10.35
C VAL A 122 -40.66 -6.97 9.17
N SER A 123 -41.31 -6.97 7.99
CA SER A 123 -40.73 -7.58 6.80
C SER A 123 -39.56 -6.76 6.23
N LEU A 124 -38.64 -7.40 5.51
CA LEU A 124 -37.56 -6.72 4.77
C LEU A 124 -38.11 -5.68 3.78
N ASN A 125 -39.26 -5.97 3.15
CA ASN A 125 -39.89 -5.04 2.21
C ASN A 125 -40.39 -3.76 2.91
N THR A 126 -40.89 -3.90 4.13
CA THR A 126 -41.29 -2.77 4.98
C THR A 126 -40.09 -1.87 5.28
N ILE A 127 -38.93 -2.44 5.64
CA ILE A 127 -37.71 -1.67 5.86
C ILE A 127 -37.21 -0.99 4.59
N LYS A 128 -37.23 -1.67 3.44
CA LYS A 128 -36.87 -1.05 2.15
C LYS A 128 -37.76 0.16 1.83
N THR A 129 -39.06 0.04 2.10
CA THR A 129 -40.03 1.14 1.92
C THR A 129 -39.74 2.31 2.85
N HIS A 130 -39.52 2.04 4.15
CA HIS A 130 -39.14 3.10 5.10
C HIS A 130 -37.81 3.75 4.74
N SER A 131 -36.82 2.97 4.29
CA SER A 131 -35.53 3.48 3.83
C SER A 131 -35.67 4.43 2.64
N ALA A 132 -36.50 4.06 1.66
CA ALA A 132 -36.76 4.88 0.49
C ALA A 132 -37.43 6.22 0.87
N ARG A 133 -38.43 6.19 1.76
CA ARG A 133 -39.09 7.41 2.26
C ARG A 133 -38.14 8.29 3.07
N VAL A 134 -37.27 7.71 3.88
CA VAL A 134 -36.22 8.45 4.61
C VAL A 134 -35.28 9.13 3.63
N PHE A 135 -34.85 8.44 2.57
CA PHE A 135 -33.96 9.01 1.57
C PHE A 135 -34.61 10.13 0.77
N GLU A 136 -35.88 9.98 0.43
CA GLU A 136 -36.69 11.03 -0.22
C GLU A 136 -36.82 12.26 0.67
N LYS A 137 -37.23 12.09 1.93
CA LYS A 137 -37.38 13.20 2.90
C LYS A 137 -36.05 13.88 3.19
N LEU A 138 -34.96 13.12 3.28
CA LEU A 138 -33.62 13.65 3.45
C LEU A 138 -32.99 14.12 2.13
N GLU A 139 -33.65 14.03 0.98
CA GLU A 139 -33.15 14.43 -0.34
C GLU A 139 -31.78 13.81 -0.68
N VAL A 140 -31.58 12.54 -0.33
CA VAL A 140 -30.35 11.78 -0.57
C VAL A 140 -30.63 10.55 -1.40
N LYS A 141 -29.60 9.99 -2.04
CA LYS A 141 -29.74 8.79 -2.89
C LYS A 141 -29.13 7.54 -2.25
N ARG A 142 -28.27 7.71 -1.25
CA ARG A 142 -27.46 6.62 -0.68
C ARG A 142 -27.59 6.59 0.83
N ARG A 143 -27.53 5.38 1.38
CA ARG A 143 -27.56 5.13 2.83
C ARG A 143 -26.53 5.94 3.61
N THR A 144 -25.27 5.96 3.15
CA THR A 144 -24.20 6.71 3.83
C THR A 144 -24.50 8.20 3.87
N GLN A 145 -25.05 8.76 2.78
CA GLN A 145 -25.45 10.17 2.73
C GLN A 145 -26.61 10.47 3.69
N ALA A 146 -27.56 9.53 3.83
CA ALA A 146 -28.66 9.67 4.79
C ALA A 146 -28.14 9.73 6.23
N VAL A 147 -27.23 8.82 6.60
CA VAL A 147 -26.62 8.80 7.94
C VAL A 147 -25.81 10.07 8.20
N GLU A 148 -25.01 10.51 7.23
CA GLU A 148 -24.19 11.72 7.36
C GLU A 148 -25.06 12.98 7.48
N LYS A 149 -26.08 13.14 6.61
CA LYS A 149 -26.99 14.28 6.67
C LYS A 149 -27.74 14.29 7.99
N ALA A 150 -28.22 13.13 8.46
CA ALA A 150 -28.94 13.00 9.72
C ALA A 150 -28.09 13.34 10.96
N ARG A 151 -26.81 12.97 10.99
CA ARG A 151 -25.85 13.41 12.03
C ARG A 151 -25.65 14.91 12.01
N ARG A 152 -25.50 15.51 10.82
CA ARG A 152 -25.27 16.95 10.65
C ARG A 152 -26.44 17.81 11.16
N ILE A 153 -27.67 17.31 11.04
CA ILE A 153 -28.87 18.01 11.53
C ILE A 153 -29.33 17.54 12.92
N SER A 154 -28.51 16.73 13.60
CA SER A 154 -28.78 16.21 14.95
C SER A 154 -30.10 15.44 15.08
N LEU A 155 -30.42 14.62 14.06
CA LEU A 155 -31.52 13.64 14.14
C LEU A 155 -31.09 12.32 14.77
N ILE A 156 -29.80 12.00 14.68
CA ILE A 156 -29.19 10.81 15.28
C ILE A 156 -27.83 11.19 15.89
N PRO A 157 -27.36 10.47 16.93
CA PRO A 157 -26.03 10.67 17.52
C PRO A 157 -24.94 10.38 16.51
#